data_AF-A5GNL6-F1
#
_entry.id   AF-A5GNL6-F1
#
_cell.length_a   1.000
_cell.length_b   1.000
_cell.length_c   1.000
_cell.angle_alpha   90.00
_cell.angle_beta   90.00
_cell.angle_gamma   90.00
#
_symmetry.space_group_name_H-M   'P 1'
#
loop_
_entity.id
_entity.type
_entity.pdbx_description
1 polymer ?
#
loop_
_entity_poly.entity_id
_entity_poly.type
_entity_poly.pdbx_seq_one_letter_code
_entity_poly.pdbx_strand_id
1 'polypeptide(L)'
;MEFSIVILNQFTGQYPTIEWIDWKDDNSKQMKSEGDHWAKATLSGTDIWNCLDTHQIDPNHLVQWRPLNDTLHKVSLPSRVR
;
A
#
# COMPACT_ATOMS: atom_id res chain seq x y z
N MET A 1 2.68 -14.33 -5.10
CA MET A 1 2.58 -13.13 -5.94
C MET A 1 3.14 -11.95 -5.17
N GLU A 2 3.42 -10.83 -5.84
CA GLU A 2 3.88 -9.60 -5.19
C GLU A 2 2.87 -8.48 -5.40
N PHE A 3 2.68 -7.67 -4.37
CA PHE A 3 1.72 -6.58 -4.34
C PHE A 3 2.46 -5.28 -4.03
N SER A 4 2.17 -4.25 -4.82
CA SER A 4 2.48 -2.87 -4.48
C SER A 4 1.41 -2.38 -3.50
N ILE A 5 1.78 -2.18 -2.25
CA ILE A 5 0.93 -1.72 -1.15
C ILE A 5 1.24 -0.26 -0.88
N VAL A 6 0.21 0.58 -0.75
CA VAL A 6 0.35 2.01 -0.43
C VAL A 6 -0.50 2.35 0.78
N ILE A 7 0.10 3.00 1.76
CA ILE A 7 -0.55 3.44 3.00
C ILE A 7 -0.27 4.93 3.26
N LEU A 8 -1.00 5.53 4.19
CA LEU A 8 -0.62 6.85 4.73
C LEU A 8 0.69 6.73 5.53
N ASN A 9 1.61 7.68 5.34
CA ASN A 9 2.92 7.68 5.99
C ASN A 9 2.80 7.72 7.53
N GLN A 10 1.73 8.32 8.07
CA GLN A 10 1.47 8.32 9.52
C GLN A 10 1.36 6.90 10.13
N PHE A 11 1.05 5.88 9.31
CA PHE A 11 0.94 4.49 9.75
C PHE A 11 2.22 3.67 9.55
N THR A 12 3.25 4.19 8.86
CA THR A 12 4.48 3.42 8.58
C THR A 12 5.19 2.99 9.85
N GLY A 13 5.19 3.84 10.89
CA GLY A 13 5.75 3.53 12.21
C GLY A 13 5.06 2.37 12.93
N GLN A 14 3.85 1.97 12.52
CA GLN A 14 3.17 0.78 13.05
C GLN A 14 3.69 -0.53 12.44
N TYR A 15 4.41 -0.44 11.31
CA TYR A 15 4.94 -1.59 10.58
C TYR A 15 6.47 -1.49 10.40
N PRO A 16 7.25 -1.50 11.50
CA PRO A 16 8.70 -1.24 11.45
C PRO A 16 9.50 -2.31 10.71
N THR A 17 8.92 -3.49 10.47
CA THR A 17 9.55 -4.59 9.73
C THR A 17 9.42 -4.45 8.22
N ILE A 18 8.69 -3.44 7.75
CA ILE A 18 8.44 -3.19 6.32
C ILE A 18 9.26 -1.99 5.88
N GLU A 19 10.03 -2.17 4.81
CA GLU A 19 10.73 -1.07 4.17
C GLU A 19 9.76 -0.27 3.30
N TRP A 20 9.35 0.88 3.81
CA TRP A 20 8.48 1.81 3.11
C TRP A 20 9.31 2.83 2.34
N ILE A 21 8.96 3.03 1.08
CA ILE A 21 9.52 4.07 0.21
C ILE A 21 8.48 5.16 -0.06
N ASP A 22 8.92 6.39 -0.27
CA ASP A 22 8.00 7.48 -0.62
C ASP A 22 7.30 7.19 -1.96
N TRP A 23 5.97 7.30 -1.97
CA TRP A 23 5.17 6.90 -3.13
C TRP A 23 4.97 8.03 -4.16
N LYS A 24 5.14 9.30 -3.79
CA LYS A 24 5.02 10.43 -4.73
C LYS A 24 6.28 10.59 -5.57
N ASP A 25 6.12 10.54 -6.89
CA ASP A 25 7.15 10.94 -7.85
C ASP A 25 7.44 12.45 -7.73
N ASP A 26 8.66 12.85 -8.08
CA ASP A 26 9.11 14.25 -7.96
C ASP A 26 8.26 15.24 -8.77
N ASN A 27 7.54 14.78 -9.81
CA ASN A 27 6.61 15.61 -10.58
C ASN A 27 5.33 15.97 -9.78
N SER A 28 4.82 15.08 -8.94
CA SER A 28 3.62 15.30 -8.11
C SER A 28 3.90 16.13 -6.84
N LYS A 29 5.18 16.41 -6.53
CA LYS A 29 5.59 17.33 -5.46
C LYS A 29 5.35 18.80 -5.82
N GLN A 30 5.14 19.13 -7.11
CA GLN A 30 4.87 20.50 -7.56
C GLN A 30 3.40 20.93 -7.33
N MET A 31 2.49 19.98 -7.13
CA MET A 31 1.10 20.28 -6.78
C MET A 31 0.97 20.37 -5.24
N LYS A 32 0.92 21.61 -4.73
CA LYS A 32 0.59 21.95 -3.34
C LYS A 32 -0.84 21.50 -2.98
N SER A 33 -1.03 20.21 -2.79
CA SER A 33 -2.13 19.70 -2.01
C SER A 33 -1.51 19.21 -0.71
N GLU A 34 -1.83 19.90 0.39
CA GLU A 34 -1.34 19.67 1.76
C GLU A 34 -1.78 18.33 2.39
N GLY A 35 -2.19 17.35 1.59
CA GLY A 35 -2.89 16.16 2.10
C GLY A 35 -1.95 15.09 2.60
N ASP A 36 -1.44 14.27 1.69
CA ASP A 36 -1.12 12.91 2.11
C ASP A 36 0.28 12.50 1.68
N HIS A 37 1.18 12.48 2.68
CA HIS A 37 2.41 11.71 2.57
C HIS A 37 2.03 10.24 2.48
N TRP A 38 2.22 9.64 1.31
CA TRP A 38 1.97 8.23 1.06
C TRP A 38 3.27 7.46 1.01
N ALA A 39 3.25 6.27 1.57
CA ALA A 39 4.36 5.35 1.58
C ALA A 39 3.97 4.06 0.88
N LYS A 40 4.90 3.50 0.11
CA LYS A 40 4.71 2.28 -0.66
C LYS A 40 5.68 1.21 -0.20
N ALA A 41 5.23 -0.04 -0.23
CA ALA A 41 6.08 -1.22 -0.11
C ALA A 41 5.70 -2.25 -1.18
N THR A 42 6.67 -3.09 -1.56
CA THR A 42 6.40 -4.29 -2.35
C THR A 42 6.43 -5.48 -1.40
N LEU A 43 5.29 -6.15 -1.26
CA LEU A 43 5.13 -7.25 -0.31
C LEU A 43 4.65 -8.51 -1.01
N SER A 44 5.04 -9.66 -0.49
CA SER A 44 4.66 -10.96 -1.06
C SER A 44 3.45 -11.56 -0.35
N GLY A 45 2.64 -12.30 -1.11
CA GLY A 45 1.49 -13.04 -0.59
C GLY A 45 0.88 -13.97 -1.64
N THR A 46 0.08 -14.93 -1.21
CA THR A 46 -0.71 -15.79 -2.13
C THR A 46 -1.83 -15.01 -2.80
N ASP A 47 -2.48 -14.13 -2.05
CA ASP A 47 -3.45 -13.12 -2.48
C ASP A 47 -3.27 -11.84 -1.64
N ILE A 48 -4.09 -10.80 -1.90
CA ILE A 48 -3.98 -9.53 -1.17
C ILE A 48 -4.34 -9.69 0.32
N TRP A 49 -5.28 -10.56 0.68
CA TRP A 49 -5.67 -10.77 2.07
C TRP A 49 -4.55 -11.49 2.84
N ASN A 50 -3.95 -12.53 2.25
CA ASN A 50 -2.79 -13.19 2.82
C ASN A 50 -1.58 -12.24 2.94
N CYS A 51 -1.38 -11.37 1.95
CA CYS A 51 -0.33 -10.35 2.01
C CYS A 51 -0.50 -9.42 3.22
N LEU A 52 -1.70 -8.89 3.42
CA LEU A 52 -2.00 -7.99 4.55
C LEU A 52 -1.89 -8.73 5.89
N ASP A 53 -2.44 -9.94 5.99
CA ASP A 53 -2.43 -10.75 7.22
C ASP A 53 -1.02 -11.14 7.65
N THR A 54 -0.19 -11.62 6.71
CA THR A 54 1.21 -12.00 6.95
C THR A 54 2.04 -10.85 7.50
N HIS A 55 1.77 -9.63 7.01
CA HIS A 55 2.48 -8.41 7.40
C HIS A 55 1.73 -7.62 8.48
N GLN A 56 0.64 -8.17 9.02
CA GLN A 56 -0.22 -7.57 10.04
C GLN A 56 -0.69 -6.14 9.70
N ILE A 57 -0.89 -5.86 8.41
CA ILE A 57 -1.34 -4.56 7.93
C ILE A 57 -2.85 -4.46 8.12
N ASP A 58 -3.30 -3.42 8.83
CA ASP A 58 -4.72 -3.09 8.91
C ASP A 58 -5.24 -2.68 7.53
N PRO A 59 -6.26 -3.37 6.99
CA PRO A 59 -6.95 -3.00 5.76
C PRO A 59 -7.39 -1.54 5.67
N ASN A 60 -7.71 -0.90 6.81
CA ASN A 60 -8.14 0.50 6.86
C ASN A 60 -7.00 1.50 6.67
N HIS A 61 -5.75 1.06 6.84
CA HIS A 61 -4.56 1.89 6.57
C HIS A 61 -4.17 1.86 5.09
N LEU A 62 -4.77 0.96 4.31
CA LEU A 62 -4.52 0.81 2.88
C LEU A 62 -5.22 1.92 2.09
N VAL A 63 -4.43 2.69 1.37
CA VAL A 63 -4.93 3.71 0.43
C VAL A 63 -5.11 3.09 -0.95
N GLN A 64 -4.15 2.26 -1.35
CA GLN A 64 -4.12 1.67 -2.67
C GLN A 64 -3.31 0.38 -2.66
N TRP A 65 -3.68 -0.56 -3.52
CA TRP A 65 -2.90 -1.74 -3.80
C TRP A 65 -2.98 -2.13 -5.27
N ARG A 66 -2.02 -2.91 -5.74
CA ARG A 66 -2.14 -3.69 -6.97
C ARG A 66 -1.18 -4.87 -6.96
N PRO A 67 -1.52 -6.00 -7.61
CA PRO A 67 -0.50 -6.96 -8.01
C PRO A 67 0.57 -6.28 -8.87
N LEU A 68 1.85 -6.65 -8.72
CA LEU A 68 2.93 -6.02 -9.50
C LEU A 68 2.79 -6.25 -11.01
N ASN A 69 2.22 -7.39 -11.40
CA ASN A 69 1.93 -7.75 -12.79
C ASN A 69 0.65 -7.09 -13.34
N ASP A 70 -0.11 -6.38 -12.52
CA ASP A 70 -1.30 -5.63 -12.93
C ASP A 70 -0.95 -4.15 -13.10
N THR A 71 -1.51 -3.51 -14.12
CA THR A 71 -1.35 -2.08 -14.37
C THR A 71 -2.40 -1.25 -13.65
N LEU A 72 -3.52 -1.87 -13.25
CA LEU A 72 -4.62 -1.16 -12.63
C LEU A 72 -4.43 -1.01 -11.12
N HIS A 73 -4.39 0.24 -10.66
CA HIS A 73 -4.40 0.58 -9.25
C HIS A 73 -5.79 0.36 -8.64
N LYS A 74 -5.86 -0.33 -7.50
CA LYS A 74 -7.10 -0.64 -6.79
C LYS A 74 -7.10 0.07 -5.44
N VAL A 75 -8.23 0.67 -5.08
CA VAL A 75 -8.41 1.42 -3.81
C VAL A 75 -9.29 0.68 -2.81
N SER A 76 -10.06 -0.29 -3.28
CA SER A 76 -10.89 -1.16 -2.46
C SER A 76 -10.33 -2.57 -2.44
N LEU A 77 -10.47 -3.23 -1.29
CA LEU A 77 -10.15 -4.65 -1.17
C LEU A 77 -11.28 -5.50 -1.77
N PRO A 78 -10.95 -6.64 -2.37
CA PRO A 78 -11.96 -7.54 -2.93
C PRO A 78 -12.74 -8.18 -1.77
N SER A 79 -14.03 -8.48 -1.98
CA SER A 79 -14.84 -9.16 -0.97
C SER A 79 -14.13 -10.38 -0.41
N ARG A 80 -14.01 -10.45 0.93
CA ARG A 80 -13.43 -11.61 1.60
C ARG A 80 -14.42 -12.75 1.50
N VAL A 81 -14.29 -13.57 0.45
CA VAL A 81 -15.06 -14.81 0.34
C VAL A 81 -14.53 -15.72 1.45
N ARG A 82 -15.35 -15.90 2.50
CA ARG A 82 -15.07 -16.86 3.58
C ARG A 82 -15.29 -18.28 3.09
#